data_AF-A0A133UIM8-F1
#
_entry.id   AF-A0A133UIM8-F1
#
_cell.length_a   1.000
_cell.length_b   1.000
_cell.length_c   1.000
_cell.angle_alpha   90.00
_cell.angle_beta   90.00
_cell.angle_gamma   90.00
#
_symmetry.space_group_name_H-M   'P 1'
#
loop_
_entity.id
_entity.type
_entity.pdbx_description
1 polymer ?
#
loop_
_entity_poly.entity_id
_entity_poly.type
_entity_poly.pdbx_seq_one_letter_code
_entity_poly.pdbx_strand_id
1 'polypeptide(L)'
;MGESTNLICECGHEWREELYFDVERRWEGMGTDGLLANAPATCSVCGYKGVARGIIPDGDSQLKFYLKRENSLYFPRGGWKPSSSMGSSIILNPAKELNIHLYGEPSCETLDLGEIAYYLRRKVDNISVDLRDPFFDEDFPSNEDFMKKMAEAKIHDFSNPDFRPSSLELERPFMSEEVAYDGFKLLSASRELLGEDELNTQHIHLIFTNCYFGTWDEKDKRYHLRLSSYGFPSLISTTGIVEAPARPSEFYRMKRKRGEEPSEEQVNGKFLSHNDVRLTEALKGISMQAIFYHLTGEPFCVTPLCRLFNGHWQEEVLESQMDRPEFCSAHEKILENLNKKQ
;
A
#
# COMPACT_ATOMS: atom_id res chain seq x y z
N MET A 1 2.97 -31.90 -17.19
CA MET A 1 4.36 -31.63 -17.63
C MET A 1 4.82 -30.43 -16.83
N GLY A 2 6.06 -30.43 -16.33
CA GLY A 2 6.59 -29.25 -15.66
C GLY A 2 6.80 -28.15 -16.70
N GLU A 3 6.30 -26.94 -16.43
CA GLU A 3 6.60 -25.78 -17.26
C GLU A 3 7.33 -24.73 -16.43
N SER A 4 8.39 -24.15 -17.02
CA SER A 4 9.13 -23.07 -16.41
C SER A 4 8.25 -21.84 -16.32
N THR A 5 7.92 -21.46 -15.09
CA THR A 5 6.86 -20.50 -14.79
C THR A 5 7.40 -19.36 -13.94
N ASN A 6 6.91 -18.14 -14.15
CA ASN A 6 7.24 -17.02 -13.26
C ASN A 6 6.36 -17.09 -12.01
N LEU A 7 6.97 -17.15 -10.84
CA LEU A 7 6.29 -17.03 -9.55
C LEU A 7 6.53 -15.65 -8.96
N ILE A 8 5.48 -15.11 -8.37
CA ILE A 8 5.53 -13.87 -7.61
C ILE A 8 4.98 -14.17 -6.23
N CYS A 9 5.82 -14.05 -5.20
CA CYS A 9 5.36 -14.15 -3.83
C CYS A 9 4.79 -12.79 -3.38
N GLU A 10 3.84 -12.83 -2.47
CA GLU A 10 3.35 -11.66 -1.75
C GLU A 10 4.45 -10.80 -1.12
N CYS A 11 5.61 -11.37 -0.75
CA CYS A 11 6.73 -10.57 -0.27
C CYS A 11 7.44 -9.74 -1.35
N GLY A 12 6.94 -9.74 -2.59
CA GLY A 12 7.54 -9.04 -3.73
C GLY A 12 8.65 -9.82 -4.43
N HIS A 13 9.05 -11.00 -3.91
CA HIS A 13 10.07 -11.82 -4.55
C HIS A 13 9.52 -12.49 -5.81
N GLU A 14 10.21 -12.27 -6.94
CA GLU A 14 9.94 -12.93 -8.21
C GLU A 14 11.03 -13.96 -8.51
N TRP A 15 10.64 -15.16 -8.95
CA TRP A 15 11.57 -16.18 -9.39
C TRP A 15 10.98 -17.05 -10.50
N ARG A 16 11.83 -17.82 -11.17
CA ARG A 16 11.40 -18.84 -12.13
C ARG A 16 11.70 -20.22 -11.57
N GLU A 17 10.71 -21.09 -11.68
CA GLU A 17 10.81 -22.48 -11.26
C GLU A 17 9.99 -23.36 -12.20
N GLU A 18 10.40 -24.62 -12.36
CA GLU A 18 9.61 -25.61 -13.08
C GLU A 18 8.53 -26.15 -12.13
N LEU A 19 7.28 -25.74 -12.35
CA LEU A 19 6.17 -26.12 -11.49
C LEU A 19 5.38 -27.28 -12.08
N TYR A 20 4.97 -28.20 -11.21
CA TYR A 20 3.86 -29.11 -11.47
C TYR A 20 2.60 -28.47 -10.89
N PHE A 21 1.58 -28.27 -11.73
CA PHE A 21 0.33 -27.62 -11.35
C PHE A 21 -0.88 -28.48 -11.70
N ASP A 22 -1.90 -28.38 -10.86
CA ASP A 22 -3.20 -29.02 -11.05
C ASP A 22 -4.20 -28.00 -11.60
N VAL A 23 -4.86 -28.34 -12.71
CA VAL A 23 -5.94 -27.53 -13.29
C VAL A 23 -7.22 -27.77 -12.50
N GLU A 24 -7.77 -26.70 -11.90
CA GLU A 24 -8.95 -26.77 -11.04
C GLU A 24 -10.25 -26.63 -11.83
N ARG A 25 -10.34 -25.59 -12.69
CA ARG A 25 -11.54 -25.31 -13.50
C ARG A 25 -11.26 -24.37 -14.65
N ARG A 26 -12.18 -24.33 -15.63
CA ARG A 26 -12.19 -23.27 -16.64
C ARG A 26 -12.66 -21.95 -16.03
N TRP A 27 -12.01 -20.86 -16.42
CA TRP A 27 -12.32 -19.51 -16.01
C TRP A 27 -12.76 -18.70 -17.24
N GLU A 28 -13.89 -18.00 -17.12
CA GLU A 28 -14.45 -17.12 -18.15
C GLU A 28 -14.65 -15.72 -17.53
N GLY A 29 -13.97 -14.71 -18.06
CA GLY A 29 -14.01 -13.35 -17.50
C GLY A 29 -13.36 -12.31 -18.43
N MET A 30 -13.88 -11.06 -18.40
CA MET A 30 -13.57 -9.96 -19.34
C MET A 30 -12.10 -9.91 -19.81
N GLY A 31 -11.77 -10.61 -20.90
CA GLY A 31 -10.50 -10.54 -21.62
C GLY A 31 -9.42 -11.56 -21.25
N THR A 32 -9.66 -12.52 -20.35
CA THR A 32 -8.66 -13.56 -19.99
C THR A 32 -9.34 -14.91 -19.75
N ASP A 33 -9.79 -15.55 -20.83
CA ASP A 33 -10.32 -16.91 -20.78
C ASP A 33 -9.17 -17.93 -20.68
N GLY A 34 -9.32 -18.94 -19.83
CA GLY A 34 -8.27 -19.93 -19.61
C GLY A 34 -8.57 -20.95 -18.51
N LEU A 35 -7.57 -21.74 -18.15
CA LEU A 35 -7.65 -22.75 -17.09
C LEU A 35 -7.02 -22.23 -15.80
N LEU A 36 -7.79 -22.19 -14.71
CA LEU A 36 -7.26 -21.89 -13.38
C LEU A 36 -6.43 -23.07 -12.89
N ALA A 37 -5.19 -22.82 -12.48
CA ALA A 37 -4.24 -23.83 -12.03
C ALA A 37 -3.59 -23.46 -10.70
N ASN A 38 -3.28 -24.50 -9.92
CA ASN A 38 -2.72 -24.40 -8.57
C ASN A 38 -1.41 -25.19 -8.50
N ALA A 39 -0.37 -24.62 -7.88
CA ALA A 39 0.91 -25.28 -7.69
C ALA A 39 1.42 -25.08 -6.26
N PRO A 40 1.85 -26.12 -5.53
CA PRO A 40 2.57 -25.90 -4.29
C PRO A 40 3.90 -25.19 -4.59
N ALA A 41 4.21 -24.13 -3.86
CA ALA A 41 5.47 -23.41 -4.00
C ALA A 41 5.99 -22.92 -2.65
N THR A 42 7.30 -22.75 -2.57
CA THR A 42 7.98 -22.19 -1.41
C THR A 42 8.77 -20.95 -1.84
N CYS A 43 8.49 -19.81 -1.23
CA CYS A 43 9.31 -18.63 -1.44
C CYS A 43 10.66 -18.83 -0.72
N SER A 44 11.76 -18.77 -1.48
CA SER A 44 13.12 -18.85 -0.94
C SER A 44 13.50 -17.65 -0.06
N VAL A 45 12.84 -16.51 -0.25
CA VAL A 45 13.12 -15.27 0.49
C VAL A 45 12.34 -15.20 1.81
N CYS A 46 11.01 -15.33 1.78
CA CYS A 46 10.21 -15.22 3.00
C CYS A 46 9.89 -16.56 3.66
N GLY A 47 10.39 -17.67 3.12
CA GLY A 47 10.15 -19.03 3.62
C GLY A 47 8.70 -19.51 3.51
N TYR A 48 7.79 -18.70 2.95
CA TYR A 48 6.37 -19.03 2.88
C TYR A 48 6.15 -20.24 1.97
N LYS A 49 5.48 -21.26 2.53
CA LYS A 49 5.05 -22.47 1.83
C LYS A 49 3.55 -22.41 1.64
N GLY A 50 3.09 -22.50 0.41
CA GLY A 50 1.67 -22.37 0.10
C GLY A 50 1.33 -22.86 -1.30
N VAL A 51 0.09 -22.57 -1.72
CA VAL A 51 -0.39 -22.87 -3.06
C VAL A 51 -0.35 -21.59 -3.89
N ALA A 52 0.53 -21.56 -4.88
CA ALA A 52 0.54 -20.53 -5.90
C ALA A 52 -0.61 -20.75 -6.89
N ARG A 53 -1.29 -19.67 -7.31
CA ARG A 53 -2.41 -19.74 -8.26
C ARG A 53 -2.09 -18.97 -9.53
N GLY A 54 -2.43 -19.53 -10.69
CA GLY A 54 -2.24 -18.93 -12.01
C GLY A 54 -3.38 -19.26 -12.97
N ILE A 55 -3.51 -18.50 -14.06
CA ILE A 55 -4.40 -18.83 -15.19
C ILE A 55 -3.52 -19.24 -16.36
N ILE A 56 -3.82 -20.39 -16.96
CA ILE A 56 -3.26 -20.87 -18.22
C ILE A 56 -4.16 -20.29 -19.32
N PRO A 57 -3.74 -19.24 -20.04
CA PRO A 57 -4.58 -18.65 -21.09
C PRO A 57 -4.79 -19.66 -22.23
N ASP A 58 -5.90 -19.53 -22.96
CA ASP A 58 -6.22 -20.37 -24.14
C ASP A 58 -5.25 -20.17 -25.35
N GLY A 59 -4.09 -19.52 -25.14
CA GLY A 59 -3.04 -19.25 -26.14
C GLY A 59 -1.64 -19.05 -25.51
N ASP A 60 -0.61 -18.97 -26.37
CA ASP A 60 0.84 -19.12 -26.07
C ASP A 60 1.47 -17.95 -25.28
N SER A 61 0.88 -17.65 -24.12
CA SER A 61 1.30 -16.56 -23.22
C SER A 61 2.02 -17.16 -22.01
N GLN A 62 3.08 -16.50 -21.56
CA GLN A 62 3.87 -16.96 -20.40
C GLN A 62 2.99 -17.18 -19.16
N LEU A 63 3.10 -18.36 -18.55
CA LEU A 63 2.46 -18.68 -17.29
C LEU A 63 3.01 -17.81 -16.15
N LYS A 64 2.10 -17.26 -15.35
CA LYS A 64 2.42 -16.54 -14.11
C LYS A 64 1.59 -17.09 -12.96
N PHE A 65 2.28 -17.43 -11.87
CA PHE A 65 1.67 -17.96 -10.65
C PHE A 65 1.96 -17.02 -9.48
N TYR A 66 0.97 -16.81 -8.63
CA TYR A 66 1.07 -15.95 -7.47
C TYR A 66 1.05 -16.78 -6.20
N LEU A 67 2.18 -16.85 -5.50
CA LEU A 67 2.29 -17.53 -4.22
C LEU A 67 1.78 -16.59 -3.10
N LYS A 68 0.54 -16.82 -2.69
CA LYS A 68 -0.17 -16.01 -1.70
C LYS A 68 -0.31 -16.75 -0.38
N ARG A 69 -0.21 -16.02 0.73
CA ARG A 69 -0.57 -16.57 2.04
C ARG A 69 -2.04 -16.99 2.05
N GLU A 70 -2.38 -18.03 2.80
CA GLU A 70 -3.73 -18.64 2.81
C GLU A 70 -4.87 -17.68 3.20
N ASN A 71 -4.57 -16.43 3.58
CA ASN A 71 -5.53 -15.36 3.82
C ASN A 71 -5.09 -13.99 3.29
N SER A 72 -4.11 -13.95 2.38
CA SER A 72 -3.64 -12.70 1.76
C SER A 72 -4.47 -12.35 0.53
N LEU A 73 -4.97 -11.10 0.46
CA LEU A 73 -5.52 -10.56 -0.79
C LEU A 73 -4.55 -9.60 -1.51
N TYR A 74 -3.23 -9.63 -1.22
CA TYR A 74 -2.21 -8.88 -1.99
C TYR A 74 -2.32 -9.20 -3.49
N PHE A 75 -2.45 -8.17 -4.33
CA PHE A 75 -2.36 -8.28 -5.80
C PHE A 75 -1.17 -7.46 -6.31
N PRO A 76 -0.07 -8.09 -6.75
CA PRO A 76 0.96 -7.37 -7.48
C PRO A 76 0.39 -6.89 -8.82
N ARG A 77 0.88 -5.73 -9.31
CA ARG A 77 0.34 -5.02 -10.48
C ARG A 77 0.04 -5.97 -11.66
N GLY A 78 -1.16 -5.80 -12.22
CA GLY A 78 -1.64 -6.53 -13.39
C GLY A 78 -2.31 -7.88 -13.12
N GLY A 79 -2.36 -8.35 -11.87
CA GLY A 79 -3.06 -9.57 -11.49
C GLY A 79 -4.51 -9.32 -11.05
N TRP A 80 -5.46 -9.93 -11.77
CA TRP A 80 -6.84 -10.32 -11.41
C TRP A 80 -7.56 -9.58 -10.26
N LYS A 81 -8.71 -8.95 -10.56
CA LYS A 81 -9.70 -8.50 -9.57
C LYS A 81 -10.84 -9.52 -9.46
N PRO A 82 -11.18 -10.06 -8.29
CA PRO A 82 -12.47 -10.71 -8.11
C PRO A 82 -13.59 -9.66 -8.20
N SER A 83 -14.71 -10.03 -8.82
CA SER A 83 -15.93 -9.22 -8.75
C SER A 83 -16.40 -9.10 -7.30
N SER A 84 -16.92 -7.94 -6.94
CA SER A 84 -17.41 -7.49 -5.62
C SER A 84 -18.62 -8.28 -5.07
N SER A 85 -18.75 -9.57 -5.39
CA SER A 85 -19.87 -10.43 -5.03
C SER A 85 -19.46 -11.74 -4.34
N MET A 86 -18.17 -12.05 -4.17
CA MET A 86 -17.76 -13.21 -3.39
C MET A 86 -17.52 -12.84 -1.94
N GLY A 87 -18.54 -13.08 -1.12
CA GLY A 87 -18.37 -13.29 0.32
C GLY A 87 -17.49 -14.51 0.55
N SER A 88 -16.17 -14.33 0.53
CA SER A 88 -15.26 -15.24 1.22
C SER A 88 -15.29 -14.85 2.68
N SER A 89 -15.87 -15.72 3.50
CA SER A 89 -15.73 -15.69 4.96
C SER A 89 -14.25 -15.51 5.31
N ILE A 90 -13.90 -14.30 5.75
CA ILE A 90 -12.59 -13.97 6.30
C ILE A 90 -12.48 -14.77 7.60
N ILE A 91 -11.84 -15.93 7.55
CA ILE A 91 -11.49 -16.67 8.76
C ILE A 91 -10.10 -16.17 9.17
N LEU A 92 -10.07 -14.97 9.74
CA LEU A 92 -8.96 -14.63 10.64
C LEU A 92 -9.09 -15.57 11.83
N ASN A 93 -8.01 -16.25 12.18
CA ASN A 93 -7.97 -17.03 13.40
C ASN A 93 -8.01 -16.04 14.56
N PRO A 94 -9.16 -15.84 15.25
CA PRO A 94 -9.41 -14.68 16.11
C PRO A 94 -8.60 -14.71 17.42
N ALA A 95 -7.78 -15.75 17.61
CA ALA A 95 -6.99 -16.00 18.81
C ALA A 95 -5.58 -15.40 18.79
N LYS A 96 -5.09 -14.87 17.66
CA LYS A 96 -3.74 -14.27 17.59
C LYS A 96 -3.82 -12.75 17.66
N GLU A 97 -3.15 -12.19 18.66
CA GLU A 97 -2.94 -10.76 18.81
C GLU A 97 -2.16 -10.20 17.61
N LEU A 98 -2.62 -9.06 17.08
CA LEU A 98 -1.92 -8.33 16.01
C LEU A 98 -1.09 -7.20 16.62
N ASN A 99 0.20 -7.17 16.32
CA ASN A 99 1.12 -6.14 16.77
C ASN A 99 1.26 -5.07 15.69
N ILE A 100 0.85 -3.85 16.00
CA ILE A 100 0.93 -2.72 15.08
C ILE A 100 2.06 -1.77 15.52
N HIS A 101 3.04 -1.60 14.65
CA HIS A 101 4.21 -0.76 14.87
C HIS A 101 4.03 0.54 14.09
N LEU A 102 3.91 1.67 14.78
CA LEU A 102 3.79 3.00 14.17
C LEU A 102 5.15 3.69 14.23
N TYR A 103 5.70 4.04 13.07
CA TYR A 103 6.96 4.78 12.96
C TYR A 103 6.67 6.22 12.57
N GLY A 104 7.15 7.16 13.38
CA GLY A 104 6.87 8.59 13.20
C GLY A 104 7.58 9.24 12.04
N GLU A 105 7.10 10.43 11.70
CA GLU A 105 7.67 11.32 10.70
C GLU A 105 7.96 12.68 11.37
N PRO A 106 9.20 12.94 11.80
CA PRO A 106 9.53 14.08 12.66
C PRO A 106 9.26 15.47 12.06
N SER A 107 9.22 15.62 10.74
CA SER A 107 8.99 16.91 10.09
C SER A 107 7.51 17.32 10.03
N CYS A 108 6.60 16.37 10.28
CA CYS A 108 5.17 16.63 10.39
C CYS A 108 4.76 16.88 11.86
N GLU A 109 4.80 18.13 12.28
CA GLU A 109 4.46 18.56 13.65
C GLU A 109 3.03 18.23 14.06
N THR A 110 2.11 18.15 13.10
CA THR A 110 0.69 17.86 13.36
C THR A 110 0.35 16.38 13.31
N LEU A 111 1.34 15.49 13.06
CA LEU A 111 1.18 14.05 13.15
C LEU A 111 1.29 13.59 14.62
N ASP A 112 0.17 13.18 15.19
CA ASP A 112 0.09 12.60 16.53
C ASP A 112 -0.12 11.08 16.42
N LEU A 113 0.97 10.32 16.57
CA LEU A 113 0.91 8.86 16.58
C LEU A 113 0.15 8.31 17.78
N GLY A 114 0.11 9.03 18.90
CA GLY A 114 -0.63 8.64 20.10
C GLY A 114 -2.14 8.62 19.83
N GLU A 115 -2.64 9.66 19.15
CA GLU A 115 -4.02 9.75 18.69
C GLU A 115 -4.37 8.66 17.66
N ILE A 116 -3.47 8.38 16.72
CA ILE A 116 -3.67 7.26 15.77
C ILE A 116 -3.71 5.92 16.52
N ALA A 117 -2.74 5.66 17.41
CA ALA A 117 -2.71 4.42 18.20
C ALA A 117 -3.96 4.26 19.07
N TYR A 118 -4.41 5.33 19.72
CA TYR A 118 -5.65 5.34 20.50
C TYR A 118 -6.86 5.01 19.62
N TYR A 119 -6.95 5.64 18.45
CA TYR A 119 -8.01 5.36 17.49
C TYR A 119 -7.99 3.89 17.02
N LEU A 120 -6.84 3.34 16.65
CA LEU A 120 -6.70 1.95 16.20
C LEU A 120 -7.16 0.95 17.28
N ARG A 121 -6.72 1.14 18.53
CA ARG A 121 -7.12 0.29 19.67
C ARG A 121 -8.62 0.32 19.95
N ARG A 122 -9.32 1.38 19.53
CA ARG A 122 -10.77 1.48 19.64
C ARG A 122 -11.54 0.84 18.49
N LYS A 123 -10.89 0.62 17.35
CA LYS A 123 -11.52 0.10 16.13
C LYS A 123 -11.34 -1.39 15.94
N VAL A 124 -10.21 -1.93 16.38
CA VAL A 124 -9.87 -3.34 16.22
C VAL A 124 -9.51 -3.93 17.58
N ASP A 125 -10.20 -4.98 17.97
CA ASP A 125 -9.91 -5.74 19.19
C ASP A 125 -8.70 -6.66 18.99
N ASN A 126 -8.12 -7.15 20.09
CA ASN A 126 -6.96 -8.06 20.09
C ASN A 126 -5.76 -7.52 19.29
N ILE A 127 -5.52 -6.22 19.39
CA ILE A 127 -4.31 -5.59 18.85
C ILE A 127 -3.43 -5.05 19.98
N SER A 128 -2.12 -5.13 19.80
CA SER A 128 -1.15 -4.29 20.47
C SER A 128 -0.73 -3.18 19.51
N VAL A 129 -0.43 -2.00 20.05
CA VAL A 129 0.10 -0.89 19.25
C VAL A 129 1.25 -0.25 20.02
N ASP A 130 2.42 -0.20 19.42
CA ASP A 130 3.60 0.52 19.93
C ASP A 130 4.02 1.64 18.97
N LEU A 131 4.60 2.67 19.59
CA LEU A 131 5.18 3.80 18.89
C LEU A 131 6.68 3.59 18.84
N ARG A 132 7.26 3.71 17.65
CA ARG A 132 8.69 3.52 17.41
C ARG A 132 9.33 4.82 16.95
N ASP A 133 10.64 4.87 17.12
CA ASP A 133 11.47 5.91 16.52
C ASP A 133 11.24 5.96 15.01
N PRO A 134 11.46 7.12 14.36
CA PRO A 134 11.27 7.27 12.92
C PRO A 134 12.01 6.18 12.16
N PHE A 135 11.36 5.62 11.13
CA PHE A 135 11.95 4.51 10.38
C PHE A 135 13.21 4.94 9.62
N PHE A 136 13.24 6.20 9.22
CA PHE A 136 14.39 6.88 8.64
C PHE A 136 14.67 8.11 9.49
N ASP A 137 15.81 8.15 10.16
CA ASP A 137 16.25 9.27 10.98
C ASP A 137 17.69 9.68 10.64
N GLU A 138 18.18 10.74 11.29
CA GLU A 138 19.54 11.25 11.09
C GLU A 138 20.63 10.27 11.55
N ASP A 139 20.29 9.39 12.51
CA ASP A 139 21.17 8.38 13.07
C ASP A 139 21.15 7.07 12.27
N PHE A 140 20.34 7.00 11.21
CA PHE A 140 20.18 5.80 10.41
C PHE A 140 21.54 5.37 9.85
N PRO A 141 22.00 4.15 10.18
CA PRO A 141 23.35 3.72 9.86
C PRO A 141 23.57 3.76 8.36
N SER A 142 24.74 4.27 7.94
CA SER A 142 25.15 4.29 6.54
C SER A 142 25.38 2.86 6.03
N ASN A 143 24.30 2.15 5.73
CA ASN A 143 24.29 0.85 5.10
C ASN A 143 24.38 1.07 3.58
N GLU A 144 25.54 0.80 2.99
CA GLU A 144 25.81 1.05 1.57
C GLU A 144 24.83 0.31 0.64
N ASP A 145 24.45 -0.92 0.98
CA ASP A 145 23.49 -1.69 0.20
C ASP A 145 22.09 -1.06 0.23
N PHE A 146 21.67 -0.59 1.42
CA PHE A 146 20.42 0.14 1.55
C PHE A 146 20.45 1.49 0.81
N MET A 147 21.53 2.27 0.95
CA MET A 147 21.70 3.55 0.24
C MET A 147 21.69 3.36 -1.29
N LYS A 148 22.24 2.24 -1.77
CA LYS A 148 22.18 1.87 -3.19
C LYS A 148 20.74 1.54 -3.62
N LYS A 149 20.00 0.75 -2.84
CA LYS A 149 18.58 0.45 -3.09
C LYS A 149 17.72 1.70 -3.11
N MET A 150 17.96 2.64 -2.19
CA MET A 150 17.31 3.95 -2.17
C MET A 150 17.57 4.73 -3.45
N ALA A 151 18.84 4.80 -3.88
CA ALA A 151 19.20 5.46 -5.11
C ALA A 151 18.60 4.77 -6.35
N GLU A 152 18.48 3.44 -6.37
CA GLU A 152 17.79 2.68 -7.42
C GLU A 152 16.26 2.83 -7.39
N ALA A 153 15.71 3.20 -6.23
CA ALA A 153 14.29 3.48 -6.05
C ALA A 153 13.90 4.86 -6.60
N LYS A 154 14.83 5.80 -6.77
CA LYS A 154 14.54 7.13 -7.33
C LYS A 154 13.83 7.04 -8.69
N ILE A 155 12.77 7.83 -8.83
CA ILE A 155 12.11 8.08 -10.11
C ILE A 155 12.86 9.20 -10.80
N HIS A 156 13.63 8.83 -11.82
CA HIS A 156 14.37 9.78 -12.65
C HIS A 156 13.57 10.30 -13.85
N ASP A 157 12.63 9.50 -14.34
CA ASP A 157 11.73 9.86 -15.44
C ASP A 157 10.32 9.35 -15.13
N PHE A 158 9.39 10.28 -14.93
CA PHE A 158 7.99 9.96 -14.65
C PHE A 158 7.28 9.27 -15.82
N SER A 159 7.86 9.26 -17.02
CA SER A 159 7.32 8.64 -18.23
C SER A 159 8.08 7.37 -18.64
N ASN A 160 9.08 6.94 -17.87
CA ASN A 160 9.86 5.74 -18.18
C ASN A 160 10.42 5.05 -16.91
N PRO A 161 9.86 3.91 -16.47
CA PRO A 161 10.28 3.21 -15.25
C PRO A 161 11.62 2.48 -15.42
N ASP A 162 12.04 2.27 -16.67
CA ASP A 162 13.28 1.58 -17.02
C ASP A 162 14.44 2.55 -17.26
N PHE A 163 14.20 3.87 -17.18
CA PHE A 163 15.27 4.84 -17.25
C PHE A 163 16.29 4.59 -16.13
N ARG A 164 17.57 4.58 -16.48
CA ARG A 164 18.69 4.46 -15.54
C ARG A 164 19.65 5.63 -15.79
N PRO A 165 19.99 6.42 -14.75
CA PRO A 165 20.99 7.46 -14.90
C PRO A 165 22.36 6.85 -15.20
N SER A 166 23.24 7.63 -15.82
CA SER A 166 24.61 7.20 -16.15
C SER A 166 25.47 6.94 -14.91
N SER A 167 25.13 7.56 -13.79
CA SER A 167 25.77 7.39 -12.49
C SER A 167 24.70 7.31 -11.41
N LEU A 168 24.87 6.35 -10.50
CA LEU A 168 24.01 6.23 -9.33
C LEU A 168 24.76 6.82 -8.13
N GLU A 169 24.31 7.97 -7.65
CA GLU A 169 24.86 8.57 -6.43
C GLU A 169 24.18 7.94 -5.22
N LEU A 170 24.97 7.41 -4.28
CA LEU A 170 24.44 6.85 -3.04
C LEU A 170 23.62 7.91 -2.31
N GLU A 171 22.48 7.48 -1.82
CA GLU A 171 21.51 8.36 -1.21
C GLU A 171 21.38 8.07 0.28
N ARG A 172 21.41 9.15 1.07
CA ARG A 172 21.12 9.02 2.48
C ARG A 172 19.63 8.75 2.71
N PRO A 173 19.28 7.97 3.74
CA PRO A 173 17.90 7.69 4.14
C PRO A 173 17.10 8.93 4.54
N PHE A 174 17.78 10.04 4.85
CA PHE A 174 17.15 11.35 5.02
C PHE A 174 16.76 11.88 3.64
N MET A 175 15.58 11.47 3.21
CA MET A 175 15.06 11.66 1.87
C MET A 175 14.69 13.13 1.67
N SER A 176 15.18 13.72 0.58
CA SER A 176 14.86 15.11 0.25
C SER A 176 13.42 15.26 -0.21
N GLU A 177 12.76 16.33 0.19
CA GLU A 177 11.40 16.72 -0.26
C GLU A 177 11.32 16.99 -1.78
N GLU A 178 12.41 16.92 -2.54
CA GLU A 178 12.42 17.22 -3.98
C GLU A 178 12.47 15.95 -4.86
N VAL A 179 12.59 14.77 -4.25
CA VAL A 179 12.79 13.52 -4.97
C VAL A 179 11.63 12.56 -4.74
N ALA A 180 11.12 11.98 -5.83
CA ALA A 180 10.13 10.93 -5.78
C ALA A 180 10.77 9.54 -5.94
N TYR A 181 10.27 8.55 -5.20
CA TYR A 181 10.72 7.16 -5.26
C TYR A 181 9.64 6.24 -5.85
N ASP A 182 10.04 5.13 -6.45
CA ASP A 182 9.16 4.04 -6.80
C ASP A 182 8.70 3.37 -5.50
N GLY A 183 7.39 3.46 -5.23
CA GLY A 183 6.82 3.00 -3.96
C GLY A 183 7.08 1.52 -3.68
N PHE A 184 7.17 0.67 -4.72
CA PHE A 184 7.44 -0.75 -4.50
C PHE A 184 8.91 -1.04 -4.22
N LYS A 185 9.82 -0.34 -4.89
CA LYS A 185 11.24 -0.46 -4.58
C LYS A 185 11.53 0.06 -3.17
N LEU A 186 10.91 1.18 -2.79
CA LEU A 186 11.02 1.74 -1.45
C LEU A 186 10.47 0.79 -0.38
N LEU A 187 9.30 0.18 -0.63
CA LEU A 187 8.73 -0.88 0.21
C LEU A 187 9.70 -2.06 0.37
N SER A 188 10.25 -2.56 -0.73
CA SER A 188 11.19 -3.68 -0.73
C SER A 188 12.44 -3.36 0.08
N ALA A 189 13.02 -2.17 -0.10
CA ALA A 189 14.19 -1.73 0.65
C ALA A 189 13.86 -1.61 2.15
N SER A 190 12.70 -1.04 2.49
CA SER A 190 12.26 -0.86 3.88
C SER A 190 12.04 -2.20 4.58
N ARG A 191 11.53 -3.21 3.87
CA ARG A 191 11.28 -4.55 4.41
C ARG A 191 12.54 -5.21 4.97
N GLU A 192 13.68 -5.02 4.31
CA GLU A 192 14.94 -5.66 4.71
C GLU A 192 15.52 -5.10 6.01
N LEU A 193 15.01 -3.97 6.47
CA LEU A 193 15.40 -3.33 7.72
C LEU A 193 14.56 -3.79 8.91
N LEU A 194 13.47 -4.52 8.66
CA LEU A 194 12.62 -5.06 9.72
C LEU A 194 13.31 -6.25 10.41
N GLY A 195 13.11 -6.38 11.72
CA GLY A 195 13.63 -7.50 12.49
C GLY A 195 13.03 -8.84 12.03
N GLU A 196 13.86 -9.88 11.94
CA GLU A 196 13.45 -11.20 11.41
C GLU A 196 12.25 -11.80 12.16
N ASP A 197 12.19 -11.60 13.49
CA ASP A 197 11.09 -12.08 14.34
C ASP A 197 9.75 -11.41 14.00
N GLU A 198 9.79 -10.21 13.44
CA GLU A 198 8.62 -9.40 13.10
C GLU A 198 8.16 -9.64 11.66
N LEU A 199 8.91 -10.39 10.84
CA LEU A 199 8.58 -10.68 9.42
C LEU A 199 7.46 -11.73 9.26
N ASN A 200 6.37 -11.59 9.99
CA ASN A 200 5.25 -12.54 9.97
C ASN A 200 3.88 -11.83 10.03
N THR A 201 2.79 -12.59 9.83
CA THR A 201 1.43 -12.04 9.69
C THR A 201 0.84 -11.49 11.00
N GLN A 202 1.52 -11.65 12.13
CA GLN A 202 1.10 -11.07 13.41
C GLN A 202 1.58 -9.62 13.56
N HIS A 203 2.41 -9.11 12.65
CA HIS A 203 2.94 -7.75 12.73
C HIS A 203 2.42 -6.91 11.57
N ILE A 204 2.15 -5.64 11.84
CA ILE A 204 1.78 -4.64 10.84
C ILE A 204 2.67 -3.43 11.09
N HIS A 205 3.50 -3.08 10.12
CA HIS A 205 4.39 -1.92 10.20
C HIS A 205 3.81 -0.78 9.38
N LEU A 206 3.48 0.34 10.02
CA LEU A 206 3.02 1.56 9.37
C LEU A 206 4.12 2.61 9.49
N ILE A 207 4.76 2.90 8.36
CA ILE A 207 5.84 3.87 8.27
C ILE A 207 5.26 5.18 7.75
N PHE A 208 5.19 6.19 8.61
CA PHE A 208 4.91 7.56 8.18
C PHE A 208 6.20 8.20 7.66
N THR A 209 6.13 8.86 6.52
CA THR A 209 7.29 9.47 5.86
C THR A 209 6.90 10.75 5.12
N ASN A 210 7.80 11.73 5.01
CA ASN A 210 7.59 12.92 4.20
C ASN A 210 7.94 12.69 2.70
N CYS A 211 8.27 11.46 2.32
CA CYS A 211 8.68 11.13 0.97
C CYS A 211 7.59 11.22 -0.08
N TYR A 212 7.95 11.81 -1.22
CA TYR A 212 7.21 11.54 -2.44
C TYR A 212 7.50 10.12 -2.90
N PHE A 213 6.45 9.34 -3.10
CA PHE A 213 6.59 8.11 -3.86
C PHE A 213 5.42 7.93 -4.81
N GLY A 214 5.69 7.20 -5.89
CA GLY A 214 4.73 6.95 -6.93
C GLY A 214 4.75 5.50 -7.39
N THR A 215 3.70 5.13 -8.11
CA THR A 215 3.58 3.84 -8.76
C THR A 215 3.42 4.02 -10.25
N TRP A 216 4.16 3.28 -11.04
CA TRP A 216 3.97 3.22 -12.49
C TRP A 216 2.60 2.62 -12.86
N ASP A 217 1.81 3.40 -13.60
CA ASP A 217 0.53 2.95 -14.16
C ASP A 217 0.74 2.42 -15.58
N GLU A 218 0.40 1.15 -15.81
CA GLU A 218 0.60 0.50 -17.11
C GLU A 218 -0.33 1.01 -18.20
N LYS A 219 -1.47 1.60 -17.84
CA LYS A 219 -2.44 2.13 -18.81
C LYS A 219 -2.06 3.54 -19.21
N ASP A 220 -1.74 4.37 -18.22
CA ASP A 220 -1.39 5.76 -18.43
C ASP A 220 0.07 5.95 -18.85
N LYS A 221 0.88 4.87 -18.77
CA LYS A 221 2.31 4.83 -19.11
C LYS A 221 3.08 5.98 -18.46
N ARG A 222 2.81 6.19 -17.18
CA ARG A 222 3.48 7.19 -16.34
C ARG A 222 3.41 6.83 -14.86
N TYR A 223 4.31 7.41 -14.07
CA TYR A 223 4.26 7.38 -12.62
C TYR A 223 3.14 8.27 -12.09
N HIS A 224 2.35 7.72 -11.17
CA HIS A 224 1.36 8.45 -10.40
C HIS A 224 1.86 8.55 -8.96
N LEU A 225 1.99 9.77 -8.43
CA LEU A 225 2.25 9.96 -7.01
C LEU A 225 1.14 9.32 -6.18
N ARG A 226 1.51 8.81 -5.01
CA ARG A 226 0.61 8.14 -4.07
C ARG A 226 0.78 8.75 -2.69
N LEU A 227 -0.33 8.84 -1.96
CA LEU A 227 -0.30 9.14 -0.53
C LEU A 227 0.07 7.91 0.30
N SER A 228 -0.17 6.70 -0.19
CA SER A 228 0.13 5.46 0.52
C SER A 228 0.50 4.33 -0.43
N SER A 229 1.32 3.40 0.06
CA SER A 229 1.64 2.14 -0.61
C SER A 229 1.53 1.01 0.42
N TYR A 230 0.54 0.15 0.22
CA TYR A 230 0.23 -0.92 1.16
C TYR A 230 1.01 -2.18 0.81
N GLY A 231 1.62 -2.77 1.82
CA GLY A 231 2.56 -3.88 1.70
C GLY A 231 3.03 -4.32 3.07
N PHE A 232 4.19 -4.98 3.11
CA PHE A 232 4.87 -5.31 4.36
C PHE A 232 6.32 -4.81 4.32
N PRO A 233 6.64 -3.63 4.88
CA PRO A 233 5.77 -2.73 5.67
C PRO A 233 4.75 -1.96 4.80
N SER A 234 3.86 -1.16 5.39
CA SER A 234 3.04 -0.18 4.66
C SER A 234 3.65 1.21 4.78
N LEU A 235 3.73 1.94 3.66
CA LEU A 235 4.25 3.31 3.60
C LEU A 235 3.10 4.31 3.50
N ILE A 236 3.12 5.35 4.32
CA ILE A 236 2.13 6.42 4.34
C ILE A 236 2.87 7.76 4.28
N SER A 237 2.63 8.53 3.22
CA SER A 237 3.31 9.80 3.00
C SER A 237 2.51 10.98 3.56
N THR A 238 3.08 11.68 4.56
CA THR A 238 2.55 12.93 5.14
C THR A 238 2.56 14.07 4.12
N THR A 239 3.50 14.04 3.19
CA THR A 239 3.55 14.94 2.03
C THR A 239 2.64 14.47 0.89
N GLY A 240 2.57 13.17 0.66
CA GLY A 240 1.78 12.58 -0.41
C GLY A 240 0.28 12.76 -0.20
N ILE A 241 -0.22 12.80 1.03
CA ILE A 241 -1.64 13.13 1.29
C ILE A 241 -1.99 14.58 0.89
N VAL A 242 -1.00 15.48 0.85
CA VAL A 242 -1.15 16.89 0.44
C VAL A 242 -1.04 17.01 -1.09
N GLU A 243 -0.07 16.33 -1.69
CA GLU A 243 0.31 16.61 -3.09
C GLU A 243 -0.11 15.54 -4.11
N ALA A 244 -0.37 14.30 -3.69
CA ALA A 244 -0.71 13.23 -4.63
C ALA A 244 -2.16 13.31 -5.16
N PRO A 245 -3.20 13.57 -4.32
CA PRO A 245 -4.56 13.80 -4.81
C PRO A 245 -4.67 15.14 -5.54
N ALA A 246 -5.50 15.19 -6.58
CA ALA A 246 -5.76 16.42 -7.32
C ALA A 246 -6.41 17.48 -6.41
N ARG A 247 -5.97 18.75 -6.54
CA ARG A 247 -6.58 19.89 -5.83
C ARG A 247 -8.04 20.08 -6.30
N PRO A 248 -8.93 20.70 -5.51
CA PRO A 248 -10.28 21.06 -5.92
C PRO A 248 -10.37 21.67 -7.32
N SER A 249 -11.43 21.37 -8.08
CA SER A 249 -11.64 21.97 -9.41
C SER A 249 -11.65 23.51 -9.38
N GLU A 250 -12.12 24.09 -8.26
CA GLU A 250 -12.14 25.52 -7.99
C GLU A 250 -10.73 26.13 -7.91
N PHE A 251 -9.76 25.40 -7.33
CA PHE A 251 -8.36 25.81 -7.27
C PHE A 251 -7.82 26.11 -8.67
N TYR A 252 -7.98 25.16 -9.60
CA TYR A 252 -7.53 25.34 -10.98
C TYR A 252 -8.28 26.46 -11.71
N ARG A 253 -9.57 26.64 -11.42
CA ARG A 253 -10.37 27.74 -11.98
C ARG A 253 -9.85 29.10 -11.53
N MET A 254 -9.47 29.24 -10.26
CA MET A 254 -8.91 30.48 -9.72
C MET A 254 -7.48 30.72 -10.22
N LYS A 255 -6.62 29.68 -10.22
CA LYS A 255 -5.26 29.76 -10.76
C LYS A 255 -5.25 30.26 -12.21
N ARG A 256 -6.14 29.74 -13.07
CA ARG A 256 -6.29 30.22 -14.46
C ARG A 256 -6.74 31.67 -14.58
N LYS A 257 -7.56 32.18 -13.64
CA LYS A 257 -8.09 33.54 -13.68
C LYS A 257 -7.10 34.59 -13.14
N ARG A 258 -6.34 34.23 -12.10
CA ARG A 258 -5.47 35.15 -11.37
C ARG A 258 -3.98 35.03 -11.74
N GLY A 259 -3.57 33.89 -12.30
CA GLY A 259 -2.17 33.62 -12.64
C GLY A 259 -1.30 33.22 -11.44
N GLU A 260 -1.87 33.18 -10.23
CA GLU A 260 -1.22 32.79 -8.98
C GLU A 260 -1.91 31.58 -8.34
N GLU A 261 -1.22 30.87 -7.46
CA GLU A 261 -1.80 29.73 -6.74
C GLU A 261 -2.74 30.20 -5.63
N PRO A 262 -4.02 29.75 -5.62
CA PRO A 262 -4.94 30.08 -4.55
C PRO A 262 -4.49 29.51 -3.21
N SER A 263 -4.58 30.31 -2.16
CA SER A 263 -4.48 29.82 -0.78
C SER A 263 -5.63 28.89 -0.42
N GLU A 264 -5.44 28.10 0.63
CA GLU A 264 -6.46 27.18 1.16
C GLU A 264 -7.74 27.91 1.59
N GLU A 265 -7.60 29.05 2.25
CA GLU A 265 -8.70 29.91 2.68
C GLU A 265 -9.56 30.36 1.49
N GLN A 266 -8.91 30.66 0.36
CA GLN A 266 -9.60 31.11 -0.86
C GLN A 266 -10.40 30.00 -1.54
N VAL A 267 -10.14 28.73 -1.20
CA VAL A 267 -10.93 27.60 -1.70
C VAL A 267 -11.71 26.89 -0.59
N ASN A 268 -12.04 27.60 0.48
CA ASN A 268 -12.88 27.14 1.59
C ASN A 268 -12.34 25.91 2.34
N GLY A 269 -11.03 25.78 2.52
CA GLY A 269 -10.49 24.68 3.33
C GLY A 269 -10.64 23.31 2.68
N LYS A 270 -10.82 23.24 1.36
CA LYS A 270 -11.15 22.00 0.63
C LYS A 270 -9.93 21.18 0.19
N PHE A 271 -8.75 21.53 0.66
CA PHE A 271 -7.55 20.73 0.51
C PHE A 271 -6.67 20.88 1.75
N LEU A 272 -5.82 19.88 1.99
CA LEU A 272 -4.81 19.89 3.02
C LEU A 272 -3.57 20.68 2.59
N SER A 273 -2.96 21.38 3.53
CA SER A 273 -1.61 21.94 3.41
C SER A 273 -0.60 21.11 4.23
N HIS A 274 0.71 21.36 4.05
CA HIS A 274 1.73 20.75 4.90
C HIS A 274 1.54 21.20 6.35
N ASN A 275 1.69 20.29 7.32
CA ASN A 275 1.43 20.55 8.74
C ASN A 275 0.00 21.05 9.03
N ASP A 276 -0.97 20.66 8.21
CA ASP A 276 -2.38 20.95 8.48
C ASP A 276 -2.84 20.23 9.75
N VAL A 277 -3.60 20.93 10.59
CA VAL A 277 -4.13 20.42 11.87
C VAL A 277 -5.06 19.20 11.69
N ARG A 278 -5.57 18.98 10.47
CA ARG A 278 -6.44 17.85 10.12
C ARG A 278 -5.66 16.60 9.73
N LEU A 279 -4.33 16.66 9.57
CA LEU A 279 -3.54 15.52 9.08
C LEU A 279 -3.70 14.28 9.95
N THR A 280 -3.58 14.40 11.28
CA THR A 280 -3.78 13.27 12.19
C THR A 280 -5.14 12.59 11.99
N GLU A 281 -6.20 13.37 11.84
CA GLU A 281 -7.55 12.83 11.66
C GLU A 281 -7.72 12.11 10.31
N ALA A 282 -7.09 12.64 9.26
CA ALA A 282 -7.05 11.98 7.95
C ALA A 282 -6.24 10.67 7.99
N LEU A 283 -5.07 10.71 8.63
CA LEU A 283 -4.16 9.58 8.71
C LEU A 283 -4.70 8.43 9.56
N LYS A 284 -5.67 8.66 10.46
CA LYS A 284 -6.42 7.59 11.13
C LYS A 284 -7.10 6.64 10.14
N GLY A 285 -7.78 7.15 9.11
CA GLY A 285 -8.43 6.28 8.13
C GLY A 285 -7.47 5.71 7.10
N ILE A 286 -6.40 6.44 6.73
CA ILE A 286 -5.32 5.87 5.91
C ILE A 286 -4.60 4.72 6.65
N SER A 287 -4.43 4.82 7.96
CA SER A 287 -3.93 3.72 8.80
C SER A 287 -4.88 2.52 8.78
N MET A 288 -6.20 2.78 8.78
CA MET A 288 -7.19 1.71 8.63
C MET A 288 -7.12 1.06 7.24
N GLN A 289 -6.82 1.80 6.17
CA GLN A 289 -6.59 1.20 4.85
C GLN A 289 -5.41 0.22 4.88
N ALA A 290 -4.32 0.53 5.58
CA ALA A 290 -3.21 -0.40 5.79
C ALA A 290 -3.62 -1.64 6.59
N ILE A 291 -4.45 -1.48 7.63
CA ILE A 291 -4.95 -2.61 8.42
C ILE A 291 -5.89 -3.48 7.59
N PHE A 292 -6.86 -2.89 6.87
CA PHE A 292 -7.73 -3.62 5.97
C PHE A 292 -6.93 -4.32 4.87
N TYR A 293 -5.88 -3.68 4.36
CA TYR A 293 -4.97 -4.36 3.45
C TYR A 293 -4.28 -5.58 4.08
N HIS A 294 -3.81 -5.48 5.32
CA HIS A 294 -3.19 -6.62 5.99
C HIS A 294 -4.17 -7.77 6.25
N LEU A 295 -5.40 -7.43 6.63
CA LEU A 295 -6.44 -8.40 7.01
C LEU A 295 -7.19 -8.99 5.82
N THR A 296 -7.39 -8.18 4.80
CA THR A 296 -8.28 -8.47 3.67
C THR A 296 -7.63 -8.14 2.33
N GLY A 297 -6.35 -7.80 2.24
CA GLY A 297 -5.60 -7.46 1.02
C GLY A 297 -6.20 -6.45 0.03
N GLU A 298 -7.33 -5.86 0.37
CA GLU A 298 -8.02 -4.81 -0.37
C GLU A 298 -8.08 -3.58 0.54
N PRO A 299 -7.29 -2.54 0.27
CA PRO A 299 -7.25 -1.34 1.11
C PRO A 299 -8.43 -0.41 0.84
N PHE A 300 -9.08 -0.57 -0.32
CA PHE A 300 -9.89 0.47 -0.92
C PHE A 300 -11.37 0.11 -1.04
N CYS A 301 -12.19 1.09 -0.73
CA CYS A 301 -13.63 1.11 -0.92
C CYS A 301 -13.99 2.04 -2.09
N VAL A 302 -15.15 1.77 -2.70
CA VAL A 302 -15.74 2.62 -3.74
C VAL A 302 -16.84 3.55 -3.18
N THR A 303 -17.18 3.42 -1.90
CA THR A 303 -18.20 4.26 -1.24
C THR A 303 -17.57 5.56 -0.76
N PRO A 304 -17.99 6.74 -1.26
CA PRO A 304 -17.29 8.02 -1.04
C PRO A 304 -17.05 8.40 0.42
N LEU A 305 -18.03 8.21 1.31
CA LEU A 305 -17.90 8.59 2.73
C LEU A 305 -17.18 7.54 3.59
N CYS A 306 -16.84 6.37 3.05
CA CYS A 306 -16.10 5.38 3.83
C CYS A 306 -14.65 5.85 3.98
N ARG A 307 -14.05 5.77 5.16
CA ARG A 307 -12.60 6.08 5.37
C ARG A 307 -11.65 5.25 4.50
N LEU A 308 -12.12 4.13 3.98
CA LEU A 308 -11.38 3.31 3.02
C LEU A 308 -11.52 3.78 1.57
N PHE A 309 -12.25 4.86 1.30
CA PHE A 309 -12.49 5.35 -0.06
C PHE A 309 -11.17 5.71 -0.75
N ASN A 310 -11.01 5.27 -2.00
CA ASN A 310 -9.86 5.62 -2.83
C ASN A 310 -10.09 6.97 -3.51
N GLY A 311 -10.03 8.04 -2.73
CA GLY A 311 -10.14 9.41 -3.23
C GLY A 311 -8.99 9.75 -4.18
N HIS A 312 -9.31 10.37 -5.30
CA HIS A 312 -8.33 10.91 -6.25
C HIS A 312 -8.26 12.44 -6.19
N TRP A 313 -9.24 13.08 -5.57
CA TRP A 313 -9.27 14.51 -5.28
C TRP A 313 -9.10 14.77 -3.79
N GLN A 314 -8.46 15.88 -3.45
CA GLN A 314 -8.35 16.39 -2.08
C GLN A 314 -9.72 16.50 -1.38
N GLU A 315 -10.75 16.97 -2.10
CA GLU A 315 -12.11 17.05 -1.57
C GLU A 315 -12.63 15.67 -1.15
N GLU A 316 -12.45 14.65 -2.01
CA GLU A 316 -12.88 13.28 -1.73
C GLU A 316 -12.12 12.65 -0.55
N VAL A 317 -10.80 12.90 -0.48
CA VAL A 317 -9.99 12.45 0.66
C VAL A 317 -10.54 13.08 1.93
N LEU A 318 -10.71 14.41 1.97
CA LEU A 318 -11.24 15.09 3.14
C LEU A 318 -12.65 14.61 3.52
N GLU A 319 -13.59 14.52 2.58
CA GLU A 319 -14.95 14.03 2.84
C GLU A 319 -14.92 12.62 3.43
N SER A 320 -14.16 11.70 2.82
CA SER A 320 -14.06 10.31 3.29
C SER A 320 -13.42 10.17 4.68
N GLN A 321 -12.54 11.11 5.06
CA GLN A 321 -11.81 11.05 6.32
C GLN A 321 -12.48 11.82 7.45
N MET A 322 -13.17 12.92 7.15
CA MET A 322 -13.71 13.84 8.16
C MET A 322 -15.19 13.61 8.43
N ASP A 323 -15.96 13.21 7.42
CA ASP A 323 -17.41 13.13 7.52
C ASP A 323 -17.90 11.78 8.06
N ARG A 324 -19.21 11.72 8.33
CA ARG A 324 -19.89 10.54 8.84
C ARG A 324 -20.80 9.93 7.77
N PRO A 325 -20.99 8.60 7.76
CA PRO A 325 -20.41 7.61 8.68
C PRO A 325 -18.92 7.36 8.40
N GLU A 326 -18.14 6.91 9.40
CA GLU A 326 -16.69 6.64 9.21
C GLU A 326 -16.42 5.45 8.27
N PHE A 327 -17.31 4.46 8.25
CA PHE A 327 -17.21 3.28 7.40
C PHE A 327 -18.55 3.01 6.74
N CYS A 328 -18.55 2.42 5.55
CA CYS A 328 -19.80 1.93 4.97
C CYS A 328 -20.28 0.67 5.71
N SER A 329 -21.56 0.34 5.59
CA SER A 329 -22.18 -0.79 6.28
C SER A 329 -21.51 -2.15 6.02
N ALA A 330 -20.81 -2.30 4.88
CA ALA A 330 -20.02 -3.50 4.60
C ALA A 330 -18.75 -3.57 5.47
N HIS A 331 -18.01 -2.46 5.60
CA HIS A 331 -16.78 -2.40 6.39
C HIS A 331 -17.05 -2.36 7.90
N GLU A 332 -18.16 -1.75 8.32
CA GLU A 332 -18.63 -1.84 9.72
C GLU A 332 -18.86 -3.30 10.12
N LYS A 333 -19.54 -4.09 9.28
CA LYS A 333 -19.74 -5.53 9.55
C LYS A 333 -18.44 -6.32 9.63
N ILE A 334 -17.43 -5.96 8.83
CA ILE A 334 -16.11 -6.58 8.92
C ILE A 334 -15.50 -6.29 10.28
N LEU A 335 -15.46 -5.01 10.71
CA LEU A 335 -14.96 -4.63 12.04
C LEU A 335 -15.74 -5.30 13.17
N GLU A 336 -17.07 -5.34 13.10
CA GLU A 336 -17.89 -6.04 14.09
C GLU A 336 -17.55 -7.53 14.19
N ASN A 337 -17.26 -8.19 13.07
CA ASN A 337 -16.89 -9.60 13.06
C ASN A 337 -15.47 -9.83 13.61
N LEU A 338 -14.55 -8.90 13.37
CA LEU A 338 -13.21 -8.92 13.97
C LEU A 338 -13.27 -8.76 15.49
N ASN A 339 -14.16 -7.90 15.96
CA ASN A 339 -14.27 -7.51 17.38
C ASN A 339 -15.22 -8.41 18.19
N LYS A 340 -15.86 -9.40 17.57
CA LYS A 340 -16.65 -10.37 18.31
C LYS A 340 -15.71 -11.28 19.12
N LYS A 341 -15.55 -10.94 20.40
CA LYS A 341 -15.04 -11.86 21.42
C LYS A 341 -15.84 -13.17 21.37
N GLN A 342 -15.14 -14.30 21.25
CA GLN A 342 -15.73 -15.61 21.52
C GLN A 342 -16.07 -15.75 23.00
#